data_AF-A0A1D6FJ31-F1
#
_entry.id   AF-A0A1D6FJ31-F1
#
_cell.length_a   1.000
_cell.length_b   1.000
_cell.length_c   1.000
_cell.angle_alpha   90.00
_cell.angle_beta   90.00
_cell.angle_gamma   90.00
#
_symmetry.space_group_name_H-M   'P 1'
#
loop_
_entity.id
_entity.type
_entity.pdbx_description
1 polymer ?
#
loop_
_entity_poly.entity_id
_entity_poly.type
_entity_poly.pdbx_seq_one_letter_code
_entity_poly.pdbx_strand_id
1 'polypeptide(L)'
;MSPVEFEPSVSEDLVLEKKYENGQHDVRGTHHHRTSMKPEKPIDLLRKVDGDNMCADCGASEPDWASLYLGALLCIECSEVHRNLGVHISKVRSLTLDVRVWEPSVINLFQSLGNMFVNSI
;
A
#
# COMPACT_ATOMS: atom_id res chain seq x y z
N MET A 1 -0.78 49.05 17.63
CA MET A 1 -1.61 48.04 18.31
C MET A 1 -0.69 47.02 18.93
N SER A 2 -0.86 46.76 20.22
CA SER A 2 -0.11 45.81 21.05
C SER A 2 -0.27 44.35 20.59
N PRO A 3 0.73 43.47 20.80
CA PRO A 3 0.55 42.02 20.74
C PRO A 3 -0.14 41.54 22.03
N VAL A 4 -1.13 40.66 21.90
CA VAL A 4 -1.78 39.99 23.05
C VAL A 4 -1.13 38.62 23.21
N GLU A 5 -0.49 38.41 24.35
CA GLU A 5 -0.03 37.11 24.85
C GLU A 5 -1.22 36.29 25.39
N PHE A 6 -1.23 34.98 25.17
CA PHE A 6 -1.92 34.05 26.08
C PHE A 6 -1.38 32.60 25.93
N GLU A 7 -0.54 32.19 26.88
CA GLU A 7 -0.42 30.80 27.37
C GLU A 7 -1.25 30.75 28.67
N PRO A 8 -1.98 29.65 29.00
CA PRO A 8 -1.34 28.63 29.86
C PRO A 8 -1.91 27.18 29.82
N SER A 9 -0.99 26.24 30.08
CA SER A 9 -1.00 25.14 31.09
C SER A 9 -2.02 23.97 31.13
N VAL A 10 -1.44 22.76 31.05
CA VAL A 10 -1.48 21.61 32.01
C VAL A 10 -2.82 20.89 32.33
N SER A 11 -2.84 19.61 31.94
CA SER A 11 -3.32 18.38 32.59
C SER A 11 -4.61 18.36 33.43
N GLU A 12 -5.53 17.46 33.05
CA GLU A 12 -6.48 16.80 33.97
C GLU A 12 -6.69 15.31 33.62
N ASP A 13 -6.87 14.55 34.69
CA ASP A 13 -6.56 13.14 34.90
C ASP A 13 -7.70 12.13 34.64
N LEU A 14 -7.29 10.90 34.30
CA LEU A 14 -7.62 9.62 34.97
C LEU A 14 -9.01 9.46 35.62
N VAL A 15 -9.91 8.67 35.01
CA VAL A 15 -10.72 7.64 35.70
C VAL A 15 -11.29 6.74 34.58
N LEU A 16 -11.10 5.41 34.49
CA LEU A 16 -11.43 4.36 35.44
C LEU A 16 -10.70 3.07 35.02
N GLU A 17 -9.85 2.55 35.91
CA GLU A 17 -9.43 1.15 35.86
C GLU A 17 -10.61 0.21 36.18
N LYS A 18 -10.66 -0.96 35.53
CA LYS A 18 -11.17 -2.17 36.17
C LYS A 18 -10.32 -3.37 35.76
N LYS A 19 -9.41 -3.73 36.67
CA LYS A 19 -8.63 -4.98 36.73
C LYS A 19 -9.51 -6.12 37.26
N TYR A 20 -9.24 -7.34 36.80
CA TYR A 20 -9.20 -8.66 37.48
C TYR A 20 -8.90 -9.62 36.30
N GLU A 21 -7.81 -10.39 36.24
CA GLU A 21 -7.42 -11.42 37.21
C GLU A 21 -5.90 -11.64 37.29
N ASN A 22 -5.52 -12.19 38.43
CA ASN A 22 -4.19 -12.50 38.93
C ASN A 22 -3.66 -13.83 38.36
N GLY A 23 -2.34 -13.94 38.16
CA GLY A 23 -1.70 -15.21 37.84
C GLY A 23 -0.18 -15.08 37.66
N GLN A 24 0.56 -15.04 38.77
CA GLN A 24 2.02 -15.21 38.76
C GLN A 24 2.37 -16.68 38.50
N HIS A 25 3.11 -16.95 37.43
CA HIS A 25 4.06 -18.06 37.37
C HIS A 25 5.30 -17.61 36.59
N ASP A 26 6.44 -17.70 37.27
CA ASP A 26 7.79 -17.40 36.80
C ASP A 26 8.35 -18.65 36.11
N VAL A 27 8.50 -18.64 34.78
CA VAL A 27 9.31 -19.62 34.05
C VAL A 27 9.94 -18.96 32.81
N ARG A 28 11.24 -18.66 32.94
CA ARG A 28 12.30 -18.64 31.90
C ARG A 28 11.94 -18.16 30.49
N GLY A 29 12.53 -17.01 30.14
CA GLY A 29 12.41 -16.36 28.84
C GLY A 29 12.75 -17.25 27.64
N THR A 30 11.79 -17.33 26.74
CA THR A 30 12.03 -17.49 25.31
C THR A 30 11.64 -16.17 24.65
N HIS A 31 12.62 -15.46 24.08
CA HIS A 31 12.37 -14.30 23.25
C HIS A 31 11.51 -14.73 22.04
N HIS A 32 10.19 -14.63 22.17
CA HIS A 32 9.32 -14.59 21.01
C HIS A 32 9.67 -13.31 20.26
N HIS A 33 10.49 -13.46 19.23
CA HIS A 33 10.77 -12.41 18.26
C HIS A 33 9.45 -12.14 17.53
N ARG A 34 8.61 -11.28 18.09
CA ARG A 34 7.46 -10.72 17.40
C ARG A 34 8.06 -9.82 16.32
N THR A 35 8.28 -10.40 15.13
CA THR A 35 8.65 -9.63 13.95
C THR A 35 7.55 -8.60 13.75
N SER A 36 7.86 -7.34 14.06
CA SER A 36 7.05 -6.19 13.67
C SER A 36 7.12 -6.11 12.15
N MET A 37 6.22 -6.83 11.47
CA MET A 37 6.15 -6.79 10.02
C MET A 37 5.66 -5.41 9.63
N LYS A 38 6.56 -4.61 9.05
CA LYS A 38 6.17 -3.36 8.41
C LYS A 38 5.27 -3.70 7.21
N PRO A 39 4.18 -2.97 6.96
CA PRO A 39 3.40 -3.17 5.75
C PRO A 39 4.28 -2.90 4.52
N GLU A 40 4.43 -3.91 3.66
CA GLU A 40 5.13 -3.77 2.37
C GLU A 40 4.34 -2.87 1.43
N LYS A 41 5.03 -2.11 0.58
CA LYS A 41 4.36 -1.21 -0.37
C LYS A 41 3.85 -2.01 -1.58
N PRO A 42 2.76 -1.56 -2.24
CA PRO A 42 2.22 -2.22 -3.43
C PRO A 42 3.28 -2.49 -4.51
N ILE A 43 4.11 -1.48 -4.81
CA ILE A 43 5.17 -1.58 -5.80
C ILE A 43 6.18 -2.69 -5.51
N ASP A 44 6.52 -2.90 -4.23
CA ASP A 44 7.47 -3.92 -3.81
C ASP A 44 6.86 -5.33 -3.93
N LEU A 45 5.55 -5.46 -3.73
CA LEU A 45 4.82 -6.72 -3.82
C LEU A 45 4.58 -7.16 -5.26
N LEU A 46 4.25 -6.21 -6.15
CA LEU A 46 3.92 -6.51 -7.54
C LEU A 46 5.16 -6.79 -8.39
N ARG A 47 6.27 -6.08 -8.15
CA ARG A 47 7.54 -6.31 -8.89
C ARG A 47 8.20 -7.68 -8.62
N LYS A 48 7.69 -8.46 -7.66
CA LYS A 48 8.13 -9.85 -7.43
C LYS A 48 7.57 -10.83 -8.45
N VAL A 49 6.59 -10.41 -9.25
CA VAL A 49 5.98 -11.21 -10.31
C VAL A 49 6.81 -11.07 -11.58
N ASP A 50 7.06 -12.19 -12.26
CA ASP A 50 7.85 -12.18 -13.49
C ASP A 50 7.15 -11.36 -14.59
N GLY A 51 7.87 -10.41 -15.17
CA GLY A 51 7.37 -9.50 -16.21
C GLY A 51 6.74 -8.20 -15.68
N ASP A 52 6.40 -8.12 -14.39
CA ASP A 52 5.86 -6.89 -13.77
C ASP A 52 6.92 -5.80 -13.58
N ASN A 53 8.19 -6.13 -13.80
CA ASN A 53 9.29 -5.18 -13.88
C ASN A 53 9.34 -4.42 -15.21
N MET A 54 8.46 -4.71 -16.17
CA MET A 54 8.39 -4.08 -17.48
C MET A 54 6.96 -3.60 -17.75
N CYS A 55 6.82 -2.42 -18.35
CA CYS A 55 5.55 -1.87 -18.81
C CYS A 55 4.88 -2.83 -19.80
N ALA A 56 3.59 -3.10 -19.61
CA ALA A 56 2.83 -4.01 -20.45
C ALA A 56 2.84 -3.57 -21.93
N ASP A 57 2.76 -2.27 -22.21
CA ASP A 57 2.58 -1.76 -23.57
C ASP A 57 3.89 -1.55 -24.35
N CYS A 58 4.89 -0.95 -23.68
CA CYS A 58 6.11 -0.48 -24.36
C CYS A 58 7.39 -1.18 -23.88
N GLY A 59 7.31 -2.00 -22.84
CA GLY A 59 8.47 -2.66 -22.25
C GLY A 59 9.45 -1.73 -21.52
N ALA A 60 9.08 -0.47 -21.24
CA ALA A 60 9.88 0.38 -20.38
C ALA A 60 10.02 -0.25 -18.98
N SER A 61 11.21 -0.18 -18.39
CA SER A 61 11.47 -0.78 -17.08
C SER A 61 10.73 -0.07 -15.95
N GLU A 62 10.51 -0.81 -14.87
CA GLU A 62 10.09 -0.28 -13.57
C GLU A 62 8.76 0.49 -13.60
N PRO A 63 7.67 -0.07 -14.15
CA PRO A 63 6.37 0.61 -14.17
C PRO A 63 5.91 0.96 -12.75
N ASP A 64 5.37 2.16 -12.58
CA ASP A 64 4.89 2.74 -11.32
C ASP A 64 3.40 3.12 -11.37
N TRP A 65 2.72 2.77 -12.46
CA TRP A 65 1.28 2.92 -12.66
C TRP A 65 0.64 1.59 -13.01
N ALA A 66 -0.68 1.55 -12.92
CA ALA A 66 -1.47 0.39 -13.29
C ALA A 66 -2.83 0.76 -13.88
N SER A 67 -3.34 -0.06 -14.78
CA SER A 67 -4.75 -0.06 -15.18
C SER A 67 -5.50 -1.16 -14.42
N LEU A 68 -6.42 -0.77 -13.53
CA LEU A 68 -7.13 -1.73 -12.68
C LEU A 68 -8.08 -2.66 -13.45
N TYR A 69 -8.68 -2.17 -14.54
CA TYR A 69 -9.63 -2.98 -15.32
C TYR A 69 -8.93 -3.96 -16.25
N LEU A 70 -7.71 -3.63 -16.69
CA LEU A 70 -6.91 -4.48 -17.55
C LEU A 70 -5.94 -5.37 -16.76
N GLY A 71 -5.71 -5.08 -15.48
CA GLY A 71 -4.77 -5.82 -14.64
C GLY A 71 -3.32 -5.63 -15.06
N ALA A 72 -2.98 -4.49 -15.69
CA ALA A 72 -1.68 -4.25 -16.32
C ALA A 72 -0.87 -3.18 -15.58
N LEU A 73 0.43 -3.39 -15.40
CA LEU A 73 1.38 -2.36 -14.94
C LEU A 73 1.95 -1.56 -16.12
N LEU A 74 1.99 -0.24 -15.95
CA LEU A 74 2.31 0.73 -16.99
C LEU A 74 3.39 1.71 -16.53
N CYS A 75 4.24 2.16 -17.46
CA CYS A 75 5.08 3.32 -17.24
C CYS A 75 4.24 4.60 -17.25
N ILE A 76 4.84 5.72 -16.85
CA ILE A 76 4.17 7.02 -16.82
C ILE A 76 3.59 7.41 -18.18
N GLU A 77 4.34 7.25 -19.29
CA GLU A 77 3.86 7.68 -20.62
C GLU A 77 2.66 6.85 -21.08
N CYS A 78 2.70 5.53 -20.94
CA CYS A 78 1.57 4.66 -21.29
C CYS A 78 0.36 4.90 -20.37
N SER A 79 0.60 5.21 -19.10
CA SER A 79 -0.47 5.57 -18.16
C SER A 79 -1.23 6.83 -18.62
N GLU A 80 -0.55 7.80 -19.23
CA GLU A 80 -1.17 9.00 -19.78
C GLU A 80 -2.04 8.70 -20.99
N VAL A 81 -1.57 7.82 -21.90
CA VAL A 81 -2.38 7.33 -23.02
C VAL A 81 -3.64 6.65 -22.50
N HIS A 82 -3.51 5.78 -21.49
CA HIS A 82 -4.64 5.07 -20.88
C HIS A 82 -5.64 6.01 -20.20
N ARG A 83 -5.20 7.16 -19.64
CA ARG A 83 -6.10 8.18 -19.08
C ARG A 83 -6.99 8.79 -20.16
N ASN A 84 -6.46 8.99 -21.36
CA ASN A 84 -7.21 9.58 -22.48
C ASN A 84 -8.29 8.64 -23.04
N LEU A 85 -8.17 7.32 -22.82
CA LEU A 85 -9.21 6.34 -23.17
C LEU A 85 -10.49 6.51 -22.32
N GLY A 86 -10.37 7.11 -21.14
CA GLY A 86 -11.46 7.31 -20.21
C GLY A 86 -11.69 6.13 -19.25
N VAL A 87 -12.32 6.42 -18.12
CA VAL A 87 -12.43 5.51 -16.97
C VAL A 87 -13.27 4.26 -17.20
N HIS A 88 -14.09 4.24 -18.24
CA HIS A 88 -14.90 3.08 -18.62
C HIS A 88 -14.08 2.02 -19.38
N ILE A 89 -12.92 2.42 -19.91
CA ILE A 89 -11.97 1.54 -20.61
C ILE A 89 -10.81 1.20 -19.68
N SER A 90 -10.14 2.22 -19.14
CA SER A 90 -8.94 2.04 -18.32
C SER A 90 -9.00 2.88 -17.05
N LYS A 91 -9.00 2.22 -15.90
CA LYS A 91 -8.96 2.87 -14.60
C LYS A 91 -7.52 2.95 -14.10
N VAL A 92 -6.84 4.07 -14.40
CA VAL A 92 -5.41 4.28 -14.08
C VAL A 92 -5.19 4.68 -12.62
N ARG A 93 -4.23 4.05 -11.94
CA ARG A 93 -3.82 4.32 -10.55
C ARG A 93 -2.31 4.21 -10.36
N SER A 94 -1.74 5.04 -9.50
CA SER A 94 -0.33 5.02 -9.12
C SER A 94 -0.06 3.92 -8.08
N LEU A 95 1.03 3.16 -8.25
CA LEU A 95 1.49 2.19 -7.25
C LEU A 95 2.02 2.86 -5.97
N THR A 96 2.39 4.14 -6.03
CA THR A 96 3.02 4.88 -4.94
C THR A 96 2.13 5.96 -4.35
N LEU A 97 1.33 6.65 -5.17
CA LEU A 97 0.50 7.77 -4.72
C LEU A 97 -0.91 7.35 -4.29
N ASP A 98 -1.47 6.30 -4.89
CA ASP A 98 -2.85 5.86 -4.63
C ASP A 98 -2.92 4.72 -3.60
N VAL A 99 -2.22 4.86 -2.47
CA VAL A 99 -2.03 3.78 -1.46
C VAL A 99 -3.32 3.14 -0.93
N ARG A 100 -4.46 3.85 -0.96
CA ARG A 100 -5.75 3.33 -0.48
C ARG A 100 -6.44 2.40 -1.47
N VAL A 101 -6.03 2.40 -2.74
CA VAL A 101 -6.59 1.51 -3.78
C VAL A 101 -6.05 0.09 -3.64
N TRP A 102 -4.80 -0.01 -3.20
CA TRP A 102 -4.04 -1.26 -3.18
C TRP A 102 -4.37 -2.11 -1.94
N GLU A 103 -5.65 -2.42 -1.78
CA GLU A 103 -6.11 -3.40 -0.82
C GLU A 103 -5.55 -4.80 -1.15
N PRO A 104 -5.43 -5.71 -0.16
CA PRO A 104 -4.87 -7.04 -0.39
C PRO A 104 -5.54 -7.82 -1.53
N SER A 105 -6.85 -7.66 -1.71
CA SER A 105 -7.62 -8.27 -2.81
C SER A 105 -7.15 -7.79 -4.18
N VAL A 106 -6.86 -6.49 -4.33
CA VAL A 106 -6.36 -5.90 -5.58
C VAL A 106 -4.93 -6.35 -5.86
N ILE A 107 -4.08 -6.38 -4.84
CA ILE A 107 -2.71 -6.90 -4.96
C ILE A 107 -2.72 -8.36 -5.43
N ASN A 108 -3.52 -9.20 -4.79
CA ASN A 108 -3.61 -10.62 -5.16
C ASN A 108 -4.11 -10.81 -6.60
N LEU A 109 -5.06 -9.99 -7.06
CA LEU A 109 -5.51 -10.01 -8.44
C LEU A 109 -4.36 -9.73 -9.41
N PHE A 110 -3.62 -8.64 -9.20
CA PHE A 110 -2.48 -8.30 -10.04
C PHE A 110 -1.40 -9.38 -10.02
N GLN A 111 -1.09 -9.94 -8.85
CA GLN A 111 -0.13 -11.04 -8.73
C GLN A 111 -0.57 -12.32 -9.45
N SER A 112 -1.88 -12.57 -9.54
CA SER A 112 -2.42 -13.72 -10.25
C SER A 112 -2.45 -13.56 -11.78
N LEU A 113 -2.52 -12.32 -12.25
CA LEU A 113 -2.47 -12.00 -13.68
C LEU A 113 -1.01 -11.89 -14.12
N GLY A 114 -0.31 -10.84 -13.67
CA GLY A 114 1.02 -10.49 -14.13
C GLY A 114 1.04 -10.01 -15.58
N ASN A 115 1.94 -9.07 -15.88
CA ASN A 115 2.07 -8.47 -17.21
C ASN A 115 2.42 -9.50 -18.30
N MET A 116 3.13 -10.57 -17.96
CA MET A 116 3.43 -11.65 -18.91
C MET A 116 2.16 -12.32 -19.44
N PHE A 117 1.19 -12.61 -18.56
CA PHE A 117 -0.08 -13.19 -18.97
C PHE A 117 -0.95 -12.18 -19.71
N VAL A 118 -1.03 -10.94 -19.21
CA VAL A 118 -1.81 -9.86 -19.86
C VAL A 118 -1.38 -9.69 -21.31
N ASN A 119 -0.08 -9.74 -21.58
CA ASN A 119 0.49 -9.60 -22.92
C ASN A 119 0.37 -10.87 -23.79
N SER A 120 -0.18 -11.96 -23.27
CA SER A 120 -0.36 -13.24 -23.99
C SER A 120 -1.77 -13.46 -24.51
N ILE A 121 -2.72 -12.59 -24.15
CA ILE A 121 -4.12 -12.61 -24.62
C ILE A 121 -4.25 -11.78 -25.91
#